data_AF-A0A819QQ69-F1
#
_entry.id   AF-A0A819QQ69-F1
#
_cell.length_a   1.000
_cell.length_b   1.000
_cell.length_c   1.000
_cell.angle_alpha   90.00
_cell.angle_beta   90.00
_cell.angle_gamma   90.00
#
_symmetry.space_group_name_H-M   'P 1'
#
loop_
_entity.id
_entity.type
_entity.pdbx_description
1 polymer ?
#
loop_
_entity_poly.entity_id
_entity_poly.type
_entity_poly.pdbx_seq_one_letter_code
_entity_poly.pdbx_strand_id
1 'polypeptide(L)'
;MLLRNLDVNQGLCNGIRLIVRSLQNHTIDCEVVTESNKGNRVLIPRITLTPSDPFLPVKLRRHQFPIRLSFAMTINKSQGQTFDRLGLLLPQPVFSRGQL
;
A
#
# COMPACT_ATOMS: atom_id res chain seq x y z
N MET A 1 4.20 -2.21 -0.59
CA MET A 1 3.41 -0.99 -0.90
C MET A 1 2.59 -0.56 0.30
N LEU A 2 2.54 0.74 0.60
CA LEU A 2 1.73 1.33 1.67
C LEU A 2 0.25 1.43 1.28
N LEU A 3 -0.67 1.24 2.23
CA LEU A 3 -2.13 1.16 2.02
C LEU A 3 -2.89 2.38 2.57
N ARG A 4 -2.21 3.27 3.29
CA ARG A 4 -2.80 4.45 3.94
C ARG A 4 -1.83 5.62 3.87
N ASN A 5 -2.39 6.83 3.91
CA ASN A 5 -1.59 8.02 4.16
C ASN A 5 -1.22 8.00 5.65
N LEU A 6 0.07 7.97 5.94
CA LEU A 6 0.60 8.06 7.30
C LEU A 6 1.15 9.46 7.57
N ASP A 7 1.88 10.02 6.60
CA ASP A 7 2.40 11.37 6.66
C ASP A 7 2.54 11.92 5.25
N VAL A 8 1.59 12.76 4.84
CA VAL A 8 1.56 13.32 3.48
C VAL A 8 2.70 14.31 3.27
N ASN A 9 3.10 15.03 4.32
CA ASN A 9 4.16 16.03 4.24
C ASN A 9 5.53 15.35 4.02
N GLN A 10 5.72 14.17 4.60
CA GLN A 10 6.90 13.32 4.40
C GLN A 10 6.74 12.33 3.23
N GLY A 11 5.70 12.48 2.41
CA GLY A 11 5.44 11.64 1.24
C GLY A 11 5.11 10.17 1.54
N LEU A 12 4.76 9.83 2.78
CA LEU A 12 4.27 8.51 3.20
C LEU A 12 2.78 8.34 2.86
N CYS A 13 2.50 8.31 1.56
CA CYS A 13 1.17 8.25 0.99
C CYS A 13 0.76 6.82 0.57
N ASN A 14 -0.54 6.57 0.45
CA ASN A 14 -1.06 5.33 -0.11
C ASN A 14 -0.47 5.08 -1.52
N GLY A 15 -0.02 3.86 -1.79
CA GLY A 15 0.57 3.48 -3.08
C GLY A 15 2.09 3.58 -3.13
N ILE A 16 2.78 4.22 -2.17
CA ILE A 16 4.24 4.24 -2.20
C ILE A 16 4.82 2.82 -2.07
N ARG A 17 5.89 2.56 -2.82
CA ARG A 17 6.60 1.29 -2.79
C ARG A 17 7.72 1.35 -1.77
N LEU A 18 7.85 0.27 -1.01
CA LEU A 18 8.78 0.14 0.11
C LEU A 18 9.54 -1.18 -0.05
N ILE A 19 10.83 -1.18 0.29
CA ILE A 19 11.63 -2.39 0.50
C ILE A 19 11.74 -2.61 2.00
N VAL A 20 11.34 -3.79 2.47
CA VAL A 20 11.54 -4.17 3.88
C VAL A 20 13.01 -4.46 4.11
N ARG A 21 13.59 -3.83 5.14
CA ARG A 21 15.00 -3.98 5.52
C ARG A 21 15.15 -4.79 6.81
N SER A 22 14.26 -4.59 7.78
CA SER A 22 14.19 -5.41 8.99
C SER A 22 12.76 -5.48 9.55
N LEU A 23 12.48 -6.56 10.28
CA LEU A 23 11.24 -6.76 11.02
C LEU A 23 11.54 -6.60 12.51
N GLN A 24 10.83 -5.69 13.17
CA GLN A 24 10.95 -5.45 14.61
C GLN A 24 9.65 -5.86 15.31
N ASN A 25 9.65 -5.84 16.65
CA ASN A 25 8.49 -6.31 17.44
C ASN A 25 7.21 -5.50 17.17
N HIS A 26 7.33 -4.19 16.93
CA HIS A 26 6.18 -3.27 16.80
C HIS A 26 6.17 -2.46 15.51
N THR A 27 7.22 -2.57 14.71
CA THR A 27 7.52 -1.71 13.56
C THR A 27 8.15 -2.54 12.44
N ILE A 28 7.98 -2.07 11.22
CA ILE A 28 8.69 -2.61 10.05
C ILE A 28 9.58 -1.52 9.51
N ASP A 29 10.87 -1.79 9.46
CA ASP A 29 11.85 -0.89 8.90
C ASP A 29 11.87 -1.03 7.38
N CYS A 30 11.53 0.05 6.71
CA CYS A 30 11.34 0.12 5.28
C CYS A 30 12.24 1.19 4.66
N GLU A 31 12.65 0.97 3.42
CA GLU A 31 13.24 1.98 2.56
C GLU A 31 12.25 2.37 1.47
N VAL A 32 12.09 3.67 1.23
CA VAL A 32 11.21 4.20 0.20
C VAL A 32 11.83 4.03 -1.18
N VAL A 33 11.07 3.49 -2.13
CA VAL A 33 11.50 3.24 -3.51
C VAL A 33 10.99 4.31 -4.48
N THR A 34 9.83 4.90 -4.18
CA THR A 34 9.20 5.90 -5.05
C THR A 34 10.02 7.20 -5.07
N GLU A 35 10.15 7.80 -6.25
CA GLU A 35 11.12 8.86 -6.57
C GLU A 35 11.16 10.03 -5.59
N SER A 36 10.00 10.49 -5.11
CA SER A 36 9.89 11.69 -4.28
C SER A 36 10.75 11.65 -3.01
N ASN A 37 10.95 10.46 -2.43
CA ASN A 37 11.69 10.25 -1.19
C ASN A 37 12.58 9.01 -1.24
N LYS A 38 13.06 8.65 -2.43
CA LYS A 38 13.80 7.40 -2.67
C LYS A 38 15.04 7.30 -1.78
N GLY A 39 15.22 6.14 -1.14
CA GLY A 39 16.36 5.85 -0.25
C GLY A 39 16.12 6.21 1.22
N ASN A 40 15.07 6.97 1.55
CA ASN A 40 14.76 7.32 2.94
C ASN A 40 14.31 6.08 3.74
N ARG A 41 14.85 5.93 4.95
CA ARG A 41 14.47 4.89 5.91
C ARG A 41 13.30 5.36 6.76
N VAL A 42 12.27 4.53 6.87
CA VAL A 42 11.03 4.83 7.58
C VAL A 42 10.58 3.63 8.39
N LEU A 43 10.10 3.88 9.61
CA LEU A 43 9.52 2.85 10.47
C LEU A 43 8.01 2.86 10.29
N ILE A 44 7.45 1.73 9.86
CA ILE A 44 6.01 1.57 9.65
C ILE A 44 5.40 0.89 10.88
N PRO A 45 4.57 1.60 11.68
CA PRO A 45 3.86 1.00 12.81
C PRO A 45 2.57 0.30 12.35
N ARG A 46 1.95 -0.47 13.25
CA ARG A 46 0.57 -0.92 13.08
C ARG A 46 -0.39 0.25 13.29
N ILE A 47 -1.47 0.27 12.52
CA ILE A 47 -2.57 1.23 12.68
C ILE A 47 -3.86 0.49 13.04
N THR A 48 -4.76 1.19 13.73
CA THR A 48 -6.10 0.68 14.03
C THR A 48 -7.11 1.32 13.08
N LEU A 49 -7.85 0.49 12.35
CA LEU A 49 -8.93 0.90 11.46
C LEU A 49 -10.26 0.47 12.05
N THR A 50 -11.22 1.39 12.11
CA THR A 50 -12.60 1.12 12.52
C THR A 50 -13.48 1.38 11.30
N PRO A 51 -14.40 0.48 10.92
CA PRO A 51 -15.39 0.76 9.90
C PRO A 51 -16.24 1.98 10.28
N SER A 52 -16.64 2.78 9.30
CA SER A 52 -17.51 3.95 9.49
C SER A 52 -19.00 3.63 9.39
N ASP A 53 -19.35 2.37 9.13
CA ASP A 53 -20.74 1.94 8.98
C ASP A 53 -21.48 2.04 10.32
N PRO A 54 -22.50 2.91 10.42
CA PRO A 54 -23.24 3.12 11.66
C PRO A 54 -24.19 1.96 11.98
N PHE A 55 -24.48 1.07 11.03
CA PHE A 55 -25.43 -0.03 11.20
C PHE A 55 -24.78 -1.32 11.70
N LEU A 56 -23.47 -1.32 11.93
CA LEU A 56 -22.79 -2.48 12.49
C LEU A 56 -23.26 -2.72 13.94
N PRO A 57 -23.72 -3.94 14.27
CA PRO A 57 -24.21 -4.26 15.61
C PRO A 57 -23.11 -4.21 16.67
N VAL A 58 -21.83 -4.27 16.26
CA VAL A 58 -20.66 -4.18 17.13
C VAL A 58 -19.58 -3.33 16.47
N LYS A 59 -18.88 -2.53 17.27
CA LYS A 59 -17.74 -1.73 16.82
C LYS A 59 -16.52 -2.61 16.51
N LEU A 60 -16.35 -2.95 15.23
CA LEU A 60 -15.19 -3.71 14.76
C LEU A 60 -13.93 -2.83 14.70
N ARG A 61 -12.78 -3.38 15.11
CA ARG A 61 -11.48 -2.72 14.96
C ARG A 61 -10.48 -3.69 14.36
N ARG A 62 -9.70 -3.23 13.38
CA ARG A 62 -8.61 -3.99 12.76
C ARG A 62 -7.29 -3.30 13.06
N HIS A 63 -6.42 -3.94 13.85
CA HIS A 63 -5.08 -3.45 14.15
C HIS A 63 -4.04 -4.21 13.32
N GLN A 64 -3.40 -3.53 12.36
CA GLN A 64 -2.50 -4.18 11.40
C GLN A 64 -1.51 -3.19 10.79
N PHE A 65 -0.37 -3.68 10.31
CA PHE A 65 0.55 -2.89 9.49
C PHE A 65 -0.15 -2.47 8.18
N PRO A 66 -0.10 -1.19 7.80
CA PRO A 66 -0.75 -0.67 6.60
C PRO A 66 0.04 -0.98 5.33
N ILE A 67 0.59 -2.18 5.17
CA ILE A 67 1.37 -2.57 4.00
C ILE A 67 0.81 -3.82 3.33
N ARG A 68 1.12 -3.98 2.04
CA ARG A 68 0.92 -5.23 1.29
C ARG A 68 2.15 -5.54 0.44
N LEU A 69 2.32 -6.82 0.10
CA LEU A 69 3.26 -7.24 -0.95
C LEU A 69 2.92 -6.54 -2.27
N SER A 70 3.95 -6.21 -3.05
CA SER A 70 3.81 -5.40 -4.27
C SER A 70 4.69 -5.85 -5.43
N PHE A 71 5.00 -7.15 -5.51
CA PHE A 71 5.62 -7.75 -6.69
C PHE A 71 4.62 -7.88 -7.85
N ALA A 72 3.37 -8.21 -7.52
CA ALA A 72 2.24 -8.21 -8.43
C ALA A 72 1.08 -7.44 -7.78
N MET A 73 0.26 -6.80 -8.60
CA MET A 73 -0.95 -6.13 -8.14
C MET A 73 -2.03 -6.20 -9.21
N THR A 74 -3.28 -6.12 -8.77
CA THR A 74 -4.41 -6.00 -9.68
C THR A 74 -4.38 -4.65 -10.41
N ILE A 75 -4.90 -4.62 -11.65
CA ILE A 75 -5.00 -3.41 -12.48
C ILE A 75 -5.64 -2.25 -11.72
N ASN A 76 -6.78 -2.47 -11.05
CA ASN A 76 -7.45 -1.43 -10.27
C ASN A 76 -6.58 -0.85 -9.14
N LYS A 77 -5.56 -1.59 -8.68
CA LYS A 77 -4.65 -1.11 -7.63
C LYS A 77 -3.40 -0.45 -8.18
N SER A 78 -3.06 -0.64 -9.45
CA SER A 78 -1.97 0.08 -10.14
C SER A 78 -2.44 1.41 -10.74
N GLN A 79 -3.75 1.66 -10.84
CA GLN A 79 -4.28 2.94 -11.30
C GLN A 79 -3.69 4.12 -10.50
N GLY A 80 -3.17 5.12 -11.21
CA GLY A 80 -2.51 6.29 -10.62
C GLY A 80 -1.05 6.07 -10.20
N GLN A 81 -0.44 4.92 -10.50
CA GLN A 81 0.99 4.66 -10.27
C GLN A 81 1.78 4.63 -11.57
N THR A 82 3.03 5.09 -11.50
CA THR A 82 4.00 5.06 -12.61
C THR A 82 5.05 3.99 -12.37
N PHE A 83 5.41 3.24 -13.43
CA PHE A 83 6.41 2.18 -13.40
C PHE A 83 7.30 2.26 -14.63
N ASP A 84 8.62 2.12 -14.45
CA ASP A 84 9.58 2.10 -15.57
C ASP A 84 9.41 0.86 -16.46
N ARG A 85 9.09 -0.27 -15.81
CA ARG A 85 8.85 -1.57 -16.45
C ARG A 85 7.74 -2.30 -15.70
N LEU A 86 6.79 -2.88 -16.43
CA LEU A 86 5.73 -3.71 -15.88
C LEU A 86 5.43 -4.88 -16.83
N GLY A 87 4.96 -5.98 -16.26
CA GLY A 87 4.40 -7.11 -17.01
C GLY A 87 2.90 -7.21 -16.75
N LEU A 88 2.13 -7.49 -17.80
CA LEU A 88 0.69 -7.75 -17.70
C LEU A 88 0.45 -9.26 -17.78
N LEU A 89 -0.22 -9.82 -16.77
CA LEU A 89 -0.66 -11.20 -16.75
C LEU A 89 -2.19 -11.24 -16.95
N LEU A 90 -2.61 -11.67 -18.13
CA LEU A 90 -4.02 -11.74 -18.53
C LEU A 90 -4.42 -13.20 -18.82
N PRO A 91 -4.72 -14.01 -17.79
CA PRO A 91 -5.17 -15.38 -17.99
C PRO A 91 -6.58 -15.46 -18.60
N GLN A 92 -7.34 -14.37 -18.51
CA GLN A 92 -8.68 -14.20 -19.08
C GLN A 92 -8.80 -12.82 -19.73
N PRO A 93 -9.74 -12.64 -20.68
CA PRO A 93 -10.02 -11.33 -21.29
C PRO A 93 -10.44 -10.30 -20.25
N VAL A 94 -10.16 -9.03 -20.50
CA VAL A 94 -10.45 -7.94 -19.56
C VAL A 94 -11.94 -7.58 -19.62
N PHE A 95 -12.58 -7.50 -18.45
CA PHE A 95 -14.05 -7.49 -18.33
C PHE A 95 -14.68 -6.10 -18.19
N SER A 96 -13.90 -5.01 -18.07
CA SER A 96 -14.48 -3.66 -17.90
C SER A 96 -13.73 -2.56 -18.67
N ARG A 97 -14.45 -1.49 -19.00
CA ARG A 97 -13.96 -0.37 -19.82
C ARG A 97 -12.83 0.38 -19.10
N GLY A 98 -11.70 0.62 -19.78
CA GLY A 98 -10.59 1.41 -19.26
C GLY A 98 -9.65 0.67 -18.30
N GLN A 99 -9.61 -0.67 -18.36
CA GLN A 99 -8.68 -1.48 -17.57
C GLN A 99 -7.34 -1.77 -18.27
N LEU A 100 -7.26 -1.62 -19.59
CA LEU A 100 -6.01 -1.72 -20.35
C LEU A 100 -5.62 -0.36 -20.91
#